data_AF-A0A423LDQ3-F1
#
_entry.id   AF-A0A423LDQ3-F1
#
_cell.length_a   1.000
_cell.length_b   1.000
_cell.length_c   1.000
_cell.angle_alpha   90.00
_cell.angle_beta   90.00
_cell.angle_gamma   90.00
#
_symmetry.space_group_name_H-M   'P 1'
#
loop_
_entity.id
_entity.type
_entity.pdbx_description
1 polymer ?
#
loop_
_entity_poly.entity_id
_entity_poly.type
_entity_poly.pdbx_seq_one_letter_code
_entity_poly.pdbx_strand_id
1 'polypeptide(L)'
;MDDAIKRSVARQFPELSGGYHLPRFGRVVAVPDAPAAPGLCDYFRPRFGVDVEVLLADGEPDPDLPILEGLPLPAPMGGQEAGMFGFPEEGTTVVISFAYGLPHKPFITQILPHGLSLPRVPKGDQVWQHSEACQQRVDADGNWLRQTDGKIQDKAIEREVEALDNTEAFQNHTRTVDDHSTESVGGIKQIEALGAIKLLSGGSASMAAVDDLHQATGRDLNVVVGQKHNATVGGDMQERIQGLRESVAEVSQVFKAPRTWVGSEQINCLEILCGLIDLVEVMAIQISSHVHASSPPPNNAAFFTNTSVSAKQLGGTLRSVTL
;
A
#
# COMPACT_ATOMS: atom_id res chain seq x y z
N MET A 1 -15.53 -24.36 -80.60
CA MET A 1 -15.46 -22.91 -80.32
C MET A 1 -15.05 -22.68 -78.88
N ASP A 2 -15.68 -23.39 -77.95
CA ASP A 2 -15.43 -23.30 -76.50
C ASP A 2 -13.99 -23.61 -76.08
N ASP A 3 -13.31 -24.58 -76.71
CA ASP A 3 -11.91 -24.91 -76.37
C ASP A 3 -10.88 -23.87 -76.83
N ALA A 4 -11.21 -23.09 -77.86
CA ALA A 4 -10.39 -21.97 -78.30
C ALA A 4 -10.58 -20.77 -77.36
N ILE A 5 -11.82 -20.56 -76.89
CA ILE A 5 -12.16 -19.56 -75.88
C ILE A 5 -11.47 -19.90 -74.55
N LYS A 6 -11.59 -21.14 -74.05
CA LYS A 6 -10.93 -21.61 -72.82
C LYS A 6 -9.41 -21.42 -72.87
N ARG A 7 -8.76 -21.76 -73.98
CA ARG A 7 -7.30 -21.55 -74.16
C ARG A 7 -6.92 -20.08 -74.22
N SER A 8 -7.72 -19.24 -74.90
CA SER A 8 -7.47 -17.80 -74.94
C SER A 8 -7.61 -17.16 -73.56
N VAL A 9 -8.64 -17.56 -72.80
CA VAL A 9 -8.90 -17.12 -71.43
C VAL A 9 -7.77 -17.59 -70.50
N ALA A 10 -7.41 -18.87 -70.53
CA ALA A 10 -6.31 -19.43 -69.73
C ALA A 10 -4.97 -18.72 -69.96
N ARG A 11 -4.72 -18.27 -71.20
CA ARG A 11 -3.50 -17.53 -71.57
C ARG A 11 -3.54 -16.07 -71.11
N GLN A 12 -4.69 -15.41 -71.19
CA GLN A 12 -4.85 -14.01 -70.79
C GLN A 12 -4.99 -13.86 -69.26
N PHE A 13 -5.51 -14.89 -68.60
CA PHE A 13 -5.81 -14.92 -67.17
C PHE A 13 -5.24 -16.22 -66.55
N PRO A 14 -3.91 -16.31 -66.36
CA PRO A 14 -3.27 -17.49 -65.78
C PRO A 14 -3.82 -17.88 -64.40
N GLU A 15 -4.31 -16.91 -63.64
CA GLU A 15 -4.97 -17.09 -62.34
C GLU A 15 -6.27 -17.90 -62.41
N LEU A 16 -6.96 -17.89 -63.57
CA LEU A 16 -8.14 -18.71 -63.79
C LEU A 16 -7.77 -20.18 -63.99
N SER A 17 -6.66 -20.44 -64.67
CA SER A 17 -6.17 -21.80 -64.92
C SER A 17 -5.70 -22.49 -63.65
N GLY A 18 -5.04 -21.74 -62.75
CA GLY A 18 -4.56 -22.26 -61.46
C GLY A 18 -5.52 -22.06 -60.29
N GLY A 19 -6.69 -21.46 -60.51
CA GLY A 19 -7.66 -21.19 -59.44
C GLY A 19 -7.20 -20.17 -58.38
N TYR A 20 -6.14 -19.40 -58.65
CA TYR A 20 -5.57 -18.42 -57.69
C TYR A 20 -6.46 -17.19 -57.47
N HIS A 21 -7.46 -17.00 -58.33
CA HIS A 21 -8.51 -16.00 -58.16
C HIS A 21 -9.55 -16.38 -57.09
N LEU A 22 -9.58 -17.64 -56.67
CA LEU A 22 -10.48 -18.13 -55.63
C LEU A 22 -9.72 -18.24 -54.31
N PRO A 23 -10.32 -17.80 -53.18
CA PRO A 23 -9.77 -18.11 -51.87
C PRO A 23 -9.78 -19.63 -51.66
N ARG A 24 -8.71 -20.15 -51.07
CA ARG A 24 -8.59 -21.58 -50.70
C ARG A 24 -8.55 -21.70 -49.18
N PHE A 25 -9.11 -22.78 -48.65
CA PHE A 25 -8.89 -23.10 -47.25
C PHE A 25 -7.53 -23.75 -47.07
N GLY A 26 -6.91 -23.48 -45.93
CA GLY A 26 -5.68 -24.10 -45.50
C GLY A 26 -5.76 -24.48 -44.04
N ARG A 27 -4.86 -25.36 -43.61
CA ARG A 27 -4.71 -25.74 -42.20
C ARG A 27 -3.31 -25.36 -41.73
N VAL A 28 -3.22 -24.67 -40.60
CA VAL A 28 -1.94 -24.30 -39.98
C VAL A 28 -1.21 -25.57 -39.55
N VAL A 29 0.04 -25.73 -39.97
CA VAL A 29 0.88 -26.88 -39.59
C VAL A 29 2.03 -26.51 -38.66
N ALA A 30 2.49 -25.25 -38.67
CA ALA A 30 3.53 -24.78 -37.75
C ALA A 30 3.54 -23.25 -37.63
N VAL A 31 4.14 -22.76 -36.53
CA VAL A 31 4.58 -21.37 -36.35
C VAL A 31 6.11 -21.34 -36.43
N PRO A 32 6.71 -21.13 -37.62
CA PRO A 32 8.13 -21.43 -37.84
C PRO A 32 9.10 -20.40 -37.21
N ASP A 33 8.71 -19.13 -37.13
CA ASP A 33 9.60 -18.02 -36.75
C ASP A 33 8.88 -16.97 -35.90
N ALA A 34 8.33 -17.38 -34.75
CA ALA A 34 7.77 -16.45 -33.77
C ALA A 34 8.86 -15.51 -33.23
N PRO A 35 8.68 -14.17 -33.29
CA PRO A 35 9.74 -13.23 -32.97
C PRO A 35 9.98 -13.14 -31.46
N ALA A 36 11.24 -13.28 -31.04
CA ALA A 36 11.66 -13.06 -29.65
C ALA A 36 11.94 -11.59 -29.30
N ALA A 37 12.04 -10.71 -30.31
CA ALA A 37 12.30 -9.29 -30.17
C ALA A 37 11.63 -8.50 -31.32
N PRO A 38 11.37 -7.18 -31.14
CA PRO A 38 10.86 -6.33 -32.21
C PRO A 38 11.77 -6.38 -33.45
N GLY A 39 11.18 -6.34 -34.63
CA GLY A 39 11.94 -6.39 -35.88
C GLY A 39 11.05 -6.18 -37.10
N LEU A 40 11.69 -5.88 -38.23
CA LEU A 40 11.01 -5.68 -39.50
C LEU A 40 10.30 -6.98 -39.94
N CYS A 41 9.02 -6.86 -40.26
CA CYS A 41 8.25 -7.84 -41.02
C CYS A 41 8.37 -7.49 -42.50
N ASP A 42 8.95 -8.39 -43.27
CA ASP A 42 9.09 -8.24 -44.72
C ASP A 42 8.75 -9.56 -45.44
N TYR A 43 8.80 -9.54 -46.77
CA TYR A 43 8.46 -10.72 -47.58
C TYR A 43 9.40 -11.91 -47.36
N PHE A 44 10.67 -11.66 -47.00
CA PHE A 44 11.65 -12.72 -46.75
C PHE A 44 11.52 -13.29 -45.33
N ARG A 45 11.15 -12.44 -44.37
CA ARG A 45 10.94 -12.81 -42.97
C ARG A 45 9.69 -12.12 -42.42
N PRO A 46 8.50 -12.73 -42.57
CA PRO A 46 7.26 -12.10 -42.16
C PRO A 46 7.15 -11.97 -40.64
N ARG A 47 7.84 -12.82 -39.84
CA ARG A 47 7.81 -12.88 -38.36
C ARG A 47 6.42 -13.15 -37.74
N PHE A 48 5.35 -12.61 -38.30
CA PHE A 48 3.96 -12.92 -37.99
C PHE A 48 3.36 -13.71 -39.15
N GLY A 49 3.86 -14.93 -39.33
CA GLY A 49 3.41 -15.85 -40.36
C GLY A 49 3.43 -17.30 -39.88
N VAL A 50 2.73 -18.16 -40.61
CA VAL A 50 2.55 -19.58 -40.30
C VAL A 50 2.73 -20.44 -41.53
N ASP A 51 3.13 -21.69 -41.32
CA ASP A 51 3.17 -22.68 -42.40
C ASP A 51 1.78 -23.28 -42.56
N VAL A 52 1.34 -23.45 -43.80
CA VAL A 52 -0.03 -23.85 -44.11
C VAL A 52 -0.04 -24.90 -45.21
N GLU A 53 -0.73 -26.02 -44.98
CA GLU A 53 -1.11 -26.95 -46.05
C GLU A 53 -2.43 -26.50 -46.67
N VAL A 54 -2.51 -26.52 -48.01
CA VAL A 54 -3.72 -26.12 -48.74
C VAL A 54 -4.71 -27.29 -48.75
N LEU A 55 -5.99 -27.02 -48.51
CA LEU A 55 -7.04 -28.03 -48.48
C LEU A 55 -7.84 -28.05 -49.79
N LEU A 56 -8.28 -29.24 -50.18
CA LEU A 56 -9.28 -29.48 -51.20
C LEU A 56 -10.69 -29.11 -50.71
N ALA A 57 -11.68 -29.13 -51.61
CA ALA A 57 -13.05 -28.78 -51.28
C ALA A 57 -13.74 -29.75 -50.30
N ASP A 58 -13.21 -30.97 -50.17
CA ASP A 58 -13.63 -31.97 -49.17
C ASP A 58 -12.97 -31.77 -47.80
N GLY A 59 -11.99 -30.85 -47.70
CA GLY A 59 -11.26 -30.55 -46.48
C GLY A 59 -9.99 -31.38 -46.27
N GLU A 60 -9.65 -32.30 -47.18
CA GLU A 60 -8.40 -33.05 -47.12
C GLU A 60 -7.22 -32.22 -47.69
N PRO A 61 -5.97 -32.47 -47.26
CA PRO A 61 -4.80 -31.82 -47.84
C PRO A 61 -4.69 -32.07 -49.35
N ASP A 62 -4.43 -31.02 -50.12
CA ASP A 62 -4.20 -31.09 -51.56
C ASP A 62 -2.84 -31.73 -51.84
N PRO A 63 -2.77 -32.97 -52.38
CA PRO A 63 -1.51 -33.67 -52.59
C PRO A 63 -0.66 -33.04 -53.71
N ASP A 64 -1.26 -32.19 -54.55
CA ASP A 64 -0.57 -31.53 -55.65
C ASP A 64 0.12 -30.22 -55.23
N LEU A 65 -0.14 -29.74 -54.00
CA LEU A 65 0.44 -28.51 -53.47
C LEU A 65 1.39 -28.78 -52.30
N PRO A 66 2.57 -28.13 -52.27
CA PRO A 66 3.44 -28.19 -51.12
C PRO A 66 2.86 -27.38 -49.95
N ILE A 67 3.39 -27.62 -48.76
CA ILE A 67 3.21 -26.71 -47.63
C ILE A 67 3.71 -25.33 -48.05
N LEU A 68 2.87 -24.31 -47.83
CA LEU A 68 3.25 -22.94 -48.07
C LEU A 68 3.88 -22.39 -46.79
N GLU A 69 5.17 -22.06 -46.86
CA GLU A 69 5.96 -21.63 -45.71
C GLU A 69 5.81 -20.12 -45.44
N GLY A 70 5.74 -19.76 -44.16
CA GLY A 70 5.80 -18.37 -43.71
C GLY A 70 4.69 -17.47 -44.25
N LEU A 71 3.47 -17.99 -44.43
CA LEU A 71 2.36 -17.17 -44.92
C LEU A 71 2.01 -16.08 -43.91
N PRO A 72 2.02 -14.80 -44.32
CA PRO A 72 1.74 -13.70 -43.39
C PRO A 72 0.30 -13.76 -42.90
N LEU A 73 0.13 -13.62 -41.58
CA LEU A 73 -1.16 -13.56 -40.90
C LEU A 73 -1.79 -12.16 -41.01
N PRO A 74 -3.13 -12.06 -41.03
CA PRO A 74 -3.80 -10.77 -41.01
C PRO A 74 -3.60 -10.13 -39.62
N ALA A 75 -3.17 -8.87 -39.60
CA ALA A 75 -3.13 -8.06 -38.38
C ALA A 75 -4.50 -7.36 -38.20
N PRO A 76 -5.32 -7.72 -37.19
CA PRO A 76 -6.66 -7.14 -37.02
C PRO A 76 -6.63 -5.62 -36.73
N MET A 77 -5.57 -5.17 -36.07
CA MET A 77 -5.19 -3.78 -35.86
C MET A 77 -3.70 -3.66 -36.20
N GLY A 78 -3.27 -2.57 -36.84
CA GLY A 78 -1.91 -2.49 -37.39
C GLY A 78 -1.27 -1.10 -37.33
N GLY A 79 0.05 -1.09 -37.44
CA GLY A 79 0.94 0.07 -37.37
C GLY A 79 2.35 -0.37 -36.96
N GLN A 80 3.29 0.57 -36.89
CA GLN A 80 4.62 0.27 -36.36
C GLN A 80 4.50 -0.07 -34.86
N GLU A 81 4.81 -1.32 -34.50
CA GLU A 81 4.72 -1.82 -33.11
C GLU A 81 3.35 -1.62 -32.45
N ALA A 82 2.27 -1.69 -33.25
CA ALA A 82 0.90 -1.50 -32.78
C ALA A 82 -0.04 -2.62 -33.30
N GLY A 83 -0.94 -3.11 -32.43
CA GLY A 83 -1.95 -4.09 -32.80
C GLY A 83 -2.23 -5.15 -31.73
N MET A 84 -3.15 -6.06 -32.04
CA MET A 84 -3.36 -7.30 -31.29
C MET A 84 -2.75 -8.45 -32.08
N PHE A 85 -1.72 -9.08 -31.51
CA PHE A 85 -1.00 -10.18 -32.14
C PHE A 85 -1.23 -11.47 -31.36
N GLY A 86 -1.64 -12.52 -32.08
CA GLY A 86 -1.82 -13.86 -31.54
C GLY A 86 -1.66 -14.86 -32.67
N PHE A 87 -0.86 -15.90 -32.45
CA PHE A 87 -0.72 -16.98 -33.42
C PHE A 87 -1.90 -17.95 -33.29
N PRO A 88 -2.50 -18.41 -34.40
CA PRO A 88 -3.41 -19.54 -34.36
C PRO A 88 -2.65 -20.81 -33.97
N GLU A 89 -3.32 -21.72 -33.28
CA GLU A 89 -2.78 -23.04 -32.98
C GLU A 89 -2.66 -23.89 -34.26
N GLU A 90 -1.74 -24.86 -34.25
CA GLU A 90 -1.67 -25.88 -35.29
C GLU A 90 -3.02 -26.62 -35.41
N GLY A 91 -3.45 -26.84 -36.64
CA GLY A 91 -4.78 -27.37 -36.96
C GLY A 91 -5.86 -26.32 -37.24
N THR A 92 -5.62 -25.04 -36.92
CA THR A 92 -6.56 -23.95 -37.21
C THR A 92 -6.81 -23.80 -38.71
N THR A 93 -8.07 -23.65 -39.11
CA THR A 93 -8.44 -23.37 -40.51
C THR A 93 -8.23 -21.89 -40.86
N VAL A 94 -7.57 -21.63 -41.98
CA VAL A 94 -7.28 -20.28 -42.50
C VAL A 94 -7.73 -20.12 -43.94
N VAL A 95 -7.98 -18.89 -44.38
CA VAL A 95 -8.33 -18.54 -45.76
C VAL A 95 -7.11 -17.95 -46.47
N ILE A 96 -6.58 -18.69 -47.43
CA ILE A 96 -5.43 -18.31 -48.25
C ILE A 96 -5.94 -17.56 -49.48
N SER A 97 -5.38 -16.38 -49.75
CA SER A 97 -5.57 -15.63 -50.99
C SER A 97 -4.23 -15.32 -51.64
N PHE A 98 -4.27 -14.98 -52.94
CA PHE A 98 -3.09 -14.66 -53.73
C PHE A 98 -3.16 -13.22 -54.18
N ALA A 99 -2.18 -12.40 -53.79
CA ALA A 99 -2.20 -10.98 -54.14
C ALA A 99 -2.14 -10.82 -55.67
N TYR A 100 -3.11 -10.12 -56.25
CA TYR A 100 -3.28 -9.97 -57.70
C TYR A 100 -3.44 -11.30 -58.46
N GLY A 101 -3.86 -12.38 -57.79
CA GLY A 101 -3.94 -13.73 -58.39
C GLY A 101 -2.57 -14.36 -58.67
N LEU A 102 -1.49 -13.82 -58.09
CA LEU A 102 -0.13 -14.30 -58.30
C LEU A 102 0.22 -15.47 -57.36
N PRO A 103 0.57 -16.66 -57.89
CA PRO A 103 0.87 -17.84 -57.08
C PRO A 103 2.00 -17.61 -56.05
N HIS A 104 2.96 -16.75 -56.38
CA HIS A 104 4.11 -16.44 -55.55
C HIS A 104 3.84 -15.34 -54.51
N LYS A 105 2.60 -14.89 -54.32
CA LYS A 105 2.26 -13.92 -53.27
C LYS A 105 1.05 -14.38 -52.44
N PRO A 106 1.13 -15.57 -51.81
CA PRO A 106 0.09 -16.03 -50.92
C PRO A 106 0.09 -15.22 -49.62
N PHE A 107 -1.09 -15.03 -49.03
CA PHE A 107 -1.26 -14.45 -47.71
C PHE A 107 -2.55 -14.96 -47.07
N ILE A 108 -2.62 -14.91 -45.74
CA ILE A 108 -3.83 -15.28 -45.01
C ILE A 108 -4.72 -14.05 -44.90
N THR A 109 -5.97 -14.19 -45.35
CA THR A 109 -6.98 -13.14 -45.30
C THR A 109 -7.80 -13.18 -44.02
N GLN A 110 -8.10 -14.39 -43.53
CA GLN A 110 -8.94 -14.59 -42.36
C GLN A 110 -8.61 -15.92 -41.67
N ILE A 111 -8.74 -15.92 -40.35
CA ILE A 111 -8.73 -17.13 -39.53
C ILE A 111 -10.19 -17.55 -39.29
N LEU A 112 -10.50 -18.82 -39.53
CA LEU A 112 -11.85 -19.36 -39.35
C LEU A 112 -11.92 -20.17 -38.04
N PRO A 113 -12.98 -19.99 -37.24
CA PRO A 113 -13.14 -20.70 -35.97
C PRO A 113 -13.61 -22.16 -36.14
N HIS A 114 -13.59 -22.70 -37.36
CA HIS A 114 -14.08 -24.05 -37.62
C HIS A 114 -13.22 -25.08 -36.87
N GLY A 115 -13.88 -25.96 -36.11
CA GLY A 115 -13.20 -26.98 -35.31
C GLY A 115 -12.58 -26.47 -34.01
N LEU A 116 -12.68 -25.17 -33.69
CA LEU A 116 -12.15 -24.60 -32.45
C LEU A 116 -13.21 -24.51 -31.34
N SER A 117 -12.77 -24.65 -30.10
CA SER A 117 -13.58 -24.34 -28.93
C SER A 117 -13.56 -22.83 -28.69
N LEU A 118 -14.71 -22.18 -28.79
CA LEU A 118 -14.83 -20.74 -28.65
C LEU A 118 -15.12 -20.30 -27.21
N PRO A 119 -14.71 -19.07 -26.83
CA PRO A 119 -15.17 -18.46 -25.59
C PRO A 119 -16.68 -18.42 -25.46
N ARG A 120 -17.17 -18.42 -24.22
CA ARG A 120 -18.52 -17.95 -23.92
C ARG A 120 -18.58 -16.42 -24.13
N VAL A 121 -19.22 -15.99 -25.21
CA VAL A 121 -19.47 -14.56 -25.52
C VAL A 121 -20.97 -14.32 -25.71
N PRO A 122 -21.72 -14.00 -24.66
CA PRO A 122 -23.10 -13.54 -24.77
C PRO A 122 -23.24 -12.32 -25.69
N LYS A 123 -24.46 -12.08 -26.18
CA LYS A 123 -24.73 -10.92 -27.03
C LYS A 123 -24.46 -9.62 -26.26
N GLY A 124 -23.58 -8.78 -26.80
CA GLY A 124 -23.19 -7.49 -26.22
C GLY A 124 -21.85 -7.53 -25.50
N ASP A 125 -21.40 -8.71 -25.06
CA ASP A 125 -20.09 -8.88 -24.46
C ASP A 125 -18.98 -8.79 -25.51
N GLN A 126 -17.81 -8.32 -25.08
CA GLN A 126 -16.55 -8.47 -25.81
C GLN A 126 -15.51 -9.11 -24.90
N VAL A 127 -14.72 -10.03 -25.44
CA VAL A 127 -13.80 -10.86 -24.66
C VAL A 127 -12.47 -10.96 -25.39
N TRP A 128 -11.40 -10.63 -24.68
CA TRP A 128 -10.04 -11.00 -25.05
C TRP A 128 -9.54 -12.01 -24.03
N GLN A 129 -9.27 -13.24 -24.45
CA GLN A 129 -8.91 -14.32 -23.54
C GLN A 129 -7.82 -15.24 -24.08
N HIS A 130 -7.10 -15.85 -23.14
CA HIS A 130 -6.29 -17.04 -23.36
C HIS A 130 -7.06 -18.31 -22.93
N SER A 131 -7.76 -18.22 -21.79
CA SER A 131 -8.61 -19.29 -21.24
C SER A 131 -9.77 -18.68 -20.45
N GLU A 132 -10.72 -19.49 -19.99
CA GLU A 132 -11.80 -18.99 -19.12
C GLU A 132 -11.27 -18.36 -17.81
N ALA A 133 -10.13 -18.85 -17.30
CA ALA A 133 -9.48 -18.34 -16.10
C ALA A 133 -8.61 -17.08 -16.35
N CYS A 134 -8.30 -16.76 -17.62
CA CYS A 134 -7.41 -15.66 -18.00
C CYS A 134 -8.02 -14.84 -19.15
N GLN A 135 -8.70 -13.75 -18.78
CA GLN A 135 -9.47 -12.93 -19.71
C GLN A 135 -9.55 -11.45 -19.29
N GLN A 136 -9.77 -10.61 -20.29
CA GLN A 136 -10.33 -9.28 -20.15
C GLN A 136 -11.67 -9.24 -20.86
N ARG A 137 -12.71 -8.78 -20.16
CA ARG A 137 -14.08 -8.77 -20.67
C ARG A 137 -14.74 -7.45 -20.37
N VAL A 138 -15.51 -6.97 -21.34
CA VAL A 138 -16.57 -5.99 -21.11
C VAL A 138 -17.92 -6.66 -21.35
N ASP A 139 -18.84 -6.53 -20.41
CA ASP A 139 -20.20 -7.04 -20.57
C ASP A 139 -21.11 -6.04 -21.30
N ALA A 140 -22.34 -6.45 -21.58
CA ALA A 140 -23.32 -5.60 -22.27
C ALA A 140 -23.67 -4.29 -21.51
N ASP A 141 -23.45 -4.25 -20.19
CA ASP A 141 -23.71 -3.07 -19.34
C ASP A 141 -22.48 -2.15 -19.23
N GLY A 142 -21.34 -2.55 -19.81
CA GLY A 142 -20.09 -1.79 -19.82
C GLY A 142 -19.17 -2.07 -18.63
N ASN A 143 -19.45 -3.09 -17.82
CA ASN A 143 -18.57 -3.47 -16.71
C ASN A 143 -17.32 -4.15 -17.25
N TRP A 144 -16.15 -3.77 -16.71
CA TRP A 144 -14.87 -4.36 -17.08
C TRP A 144 -14.40 -5.37 -16.04
N LEU A 145 -13.95 -6.54 -16.50
CA LEU A 145 -13.29 -7.56 -15.71
C LEU A 145 -11.88 -7.81 -16.26
N ARG A 146 -10.88 -7.76 -15.38
CA ARG A 146 -9.52 -8.26 -15.63
C ARG A 146 -9.28 -9.44 -14.70
N GLN A 147 -9.16 -10.65 -15.25
CA GLN A 147 -9.01 -11.88 -14.48
C GLN A 147 -7.81 -12.69 -14.98
N THR A 148 -7.06 -13.26 -14.04
CA THR A 148 -6.02 -14.26 -14.32
C THR A 148 -5.83 -15.17 -13.12
N ASP A 149 -5.51 -16.44 -13.38
CA ASP A 149 -4.97 -17.41 -12.42
C ASP A 149 -3.43 -17.35 -12.30
N GLY A 150 -2.80 -16.52 -13.15
CA GLY A 150 -1.38 -16.23 -13.13
C GLY A 150 -1.03 -14.96 -12.37
N LYS A 151 -0.12 -14.17 -12.95
CA LYS A 151 0.43 -12.96 -12.33
C LYS A 151 0.12 -11.74 -13.17
N ILE A 152 -0.31 -10.66 -12.50
CA ILE A 152 -0.42 -9.32 -13.07
C ILE A 152 0.85 -8.52 -12.73
N GLN A 153 1.44 -7.84 -13.72
CA GLN A 153 2.50 -6.86 -13.52
C GLN A 153 2.17 -5.59 -14.31
N ASP A 154 1.98 -4.49 -13.59
CA ASP A 154 1.82 -3.17 -14.19
C ASP A 154 3.13 -2.40 -13.98
N LYS A 155 3.79 -2.02 -15.08
CA LYS A 155 5.04 -1.24 -15.07
C LYS A 155 4.76 0.08 -15.79
N ALA A 156 4.87 1.18 -15.06
CA ALA A 156 4.62 2.51 -15.60
C ALA A 156 5.57 3.52 -14.96
N ILE A 157 5.81 4.62 -15.67
CA ILE A 157 6.46 5.80 -15.09
C ILE A 157 5.50 6.49 -14.11
N GLU A 158 4.21 6.50 -14.45
CA GLU A 158 3.12 7.10 -13.68
C GLU A 158 1.90 6.19 -13.70
N ARG A 159 1.20 6.07 -12.57
CA ARG A 159 -0.04 5.30 -12.43
C ARG A 159 -1.02 6.12 -11.59
N GLU A 160 -2.10 6.55 -12.24
CA GLU A 160 -3.21 7.25 -11.60
C GLU A 160 -4.43 6.33 -11.52
N VAL A 161 -5.15 6.41 -10.41
CA VAL A 161 -6.42 5.70 -10.21
C VAL A 161 -7.40 6.67 -9.59
N GLU A 162 -8.47 6.96 -10.33
CA GLU A 162 -9.57 7.79 -9.87
C GLU A 162 -10.83 6.93 -9.79
N ALA A 163 -11.43 6.88 -8.61
CA ALA A 163 -12.67 6.16 -8.36
C ALA A 163 -13.47 6.88 -7.26
N LEU A 164 -14.80 6.80 -7.33
CA LEU A 164 -15.66 7.28 -6.25
C LEU A 164 -15.60 6.36 -5.02
N ASP A 165 -15.44 5.06 -5.27
CA ASP A 165 -15.25 4.03 -4.25
C ASP A 165 -14.19 3.03 -4.74
N ASN A 166 -13.29 2.63 -3.84
CA ASN A 166 -12.23 1.66 -4.12
C ASN A 166 -12.11 0.69 -2.95
N THR A 167 -12.48 -0.57 -3.19
CA THR A 167 -12.36 -1.66 -2.23
C THR A 167 -11.26 -2.61 -2.67
N GLU A 168 -10.28 -2.85 -1.79
CA GLU A 168 -9.20 -3.81 -2.02
C GLU A 168 -9.21 -4.87 -0.93
N ALA A 169 -9.10 -6.15 -1.32
CA ALA A 169 -9.03 -7.27 -0.39
C ALA A 169 -7.80 -8.12 -0.70
N PHE A 170 -6.98 -8.35 0.33
CA PHE A 170 -5.72 -9.08 0.20
C PHE A 170 -5.60 -10.12 1.33
N GLN A 171 -5.02 -11.27 1.03
CA GLN A 171 -4.54 -12.18 2.08
C GLN A 171 -3.25 -11.65 2.72
N ASN A 172 -2.39 -11.02 1.93
CA ASN A 172 -1.16 -10.36 2.36
C ASN A 172 -0.90 -9.12 1.50
N HIS A 173 -0.39 -8.05 2.10
CA HIS A 173 -0.05 -6.80 1.42
C HIS A 173 1.31 -6.29 1.91
N THR A 174 2.23 -6.08 0.97
CA THR A 174 3.53 -5.46 1.22
C THR A 174 3.68 -4.25 0.32
N ARG A 175 4.02 -3.11 0.92
CA ARG A 175 4.31 -1.87 0.21
C ARG A 175 5.71 -1.39 0.58
N THR A 176 6.56 -1.26 -0.43
CA THR A 176 7.88 -0.66 -0.32
C THR A 176 7.87 0.65 -1.11
N VAL A 177 8.32 1.73 -0.49
CA VAL A 177 8.42 3.06 -1.10
C VAL A 177 9.85 3.54 -0.86
N ASP A 178 10.59 3.78 -1.93
CA ASP A 178 12.02 4.12 -1.84
C ASP A 178 12.28 5.56 -1.40
N ASP A 179 11.28 6.44 -1.57
CA ASP A 179 11.37 7.85 -1.20
C ASP A 179 10.22 8.24 -0.25
N HIS A 180 9.26 9.07 -0.68
CA HIS A 180 8.21 9.59 0.19
C HIS A 180 6.87 8.87 0.02
N SER A 181 6.19 8.60 1.14
CA SER A 181 4.80 8.12 1.17
C SER A 181 3.94 9.11 1.96
N THR A 182 3.03 9.78 1.26
CA THR A 182 2.05 10.71 1.85
C THR A 182 0.66 10.14 1.72
N GLU A 183 -0.15 10.32 2.75
CA GLU A 183 -1.58 9.99 2.72
C GLU A 183 -2.36 11.15 3.33
N SER A 184 -3.33 11.67 2.58
CA SER A 184 -4.21 12.75 3.01
C SER A 184 -5.64 12.24 3.00
N VAL A 185 -6.31 12.31 4.14
CA VAL A 185 -7.67 11.83 4.32
C VAL A 185 -8.52 12.99 4.81
N GLY A 186 -9.47 13.45 3.99
CA GLY A 186 -10.36 14.56 4.36
C GLY A 186 -11.41 14.19 5.42
N GLY A 187 -11.70 12.89 5.57
CA GLY A 187 -12.57 12.33 6.60
C GLY A 187 -11.79 11.67 7.72
N ILE A 188 -12.15 10.42 8.06
CA ILE A 188 -11.52 9.65 9.14
C ILE A 188 -10.60 8.59 8.53
N LYS A 189 -9.39 8.48 9.08
CA LYS A 189 -8.48 7.37 8.82
C LYS A 189 -8.47 6.43 10.02
N GLN A 190 -8.95 5.19 9.83
CA GLN A 190 -8.94 4.15 10.85
C GLN A 190 -7.93 3.06 10.48
N ILE A 191 -7.08 2.67 11.44
CA ILE A 191 -6.17 1.53 11.31
C ILE A 191 -6.46 0.57 12.46
N GLU A 192 -6.84 -0.66 12.12
CA GLU A 192 -7.15 -1.71 13.07
C GLU A 192 -6.30 -2.95 12.78
N ALA A 193 -5.73 -3.55 13.82
CA ALA A 193 -5.01 -4.81 13.71
C ALA A 193 -5.32 -5.70 14.92
N LEU A 194 -5.82 -6.91 14.68
CA LEU A 194 -6.14 -7.88 15.73
C LEU A 194 -4.88 -8.40 16.46
N GLY A 195 -3.75 -8.45 15.76
CA GLY A 195 -2.48 -8.92 16.31
C GLY A 195 -1.71 -7.80 17.00
N ALA A 196 -1.07 -6.93 16.20
CA ALA A 196 -0.28 -5.81 16.71
C ALA A 196 -0.13 -4.72 15.65
N ILE A 197 0.03 -3.47 16.10
CA ILE A 197 0.51 -2.35 15.29
C ILE A 197 1.94 -2.05 15.71
N LYS A 198 2.86 -1.95 14.74
CA LYS A 198 4.26 -1.58 14.99
C LYS A 198 4.60 -0.34 14.16
N LEU A 199 4.94 0.75 14.85
CA LEU A 199 5.40 1.99 14.24
C LEU A 199 6.86 2.20 14.64
N LEU A 200 7.76 2.18 13.67
CA LEU A 200 9.20 2.28 13.88
C LEU A 200 9.72 3.43 13.03
N SER A 201 10.52 4.31 13.64
CA SER A 201 11.24 5.37 12.94
C SER A 201 12.72 5.29 13.33
N GLY A 202 13.61 5.34 12.35
CA GLY A 202 15.05 5.52 12.59
C GLY A 202 15.45 6.98 12.87
N GLY A 203 14.52 7.91 12.69
CA GLY A 203 14.69 9.33 12.94
C GLY A 203 13.67 9.83 13.96
N SER A 204 12.97 10.93 13.64
CA SER A 204 11.88 11.45 14.46
C SER A 204 10.55 10.73 14.19
N ALA A 205 9.68 10.71 15.20
CA ALA A 205 8.28 10.37 15.06
C ALA A 205 7.46 11.44 15.78
N SER A 206 6.49 12.03 15.09
CA SER A 206 5.63 13.09 15.62
C SER A 206 4.18 12.64 15.59
N MET A 207 3.51 12.74 16.74
CA MET A 207 2.07 12.52 16.89
C MET A 207 1.47 13.77 17.49
N ALA A 208 0.51 14.36 16.79
CA ALA A 208 -0.16 15.58 17.22
C ALA A 208 -1.64 15.51 16.88
N ALA A 209 -2.46 16.08 17.75
CA ALA A 209 -3.88 16.31 17.54
C ALA A 209 -4.17 17.79 17.86
N VAL A 210 -5.12 18.39 17.13
CA VAL A 210 -5.59 19.76 17.43
C VAL A 210 -6.48 19.79 18.66
N ASP A 211 -7.23 18.70 18.86
CA ASP A 211 -8.09 18.46 20.01
C ASP A 211 -7.42 17.40 20.91
N ASP A 212 -8.14 16.34 21.30
CA ASP A 212 -7.61 15.33 22.20
C ASP A 212 -6.70 14.28 21.54
N LEU A 213 -5.60 13.94 22.22
CA LEU A 213 -4.78 12.76 21.95
C LEU A 213 -5.00 11.72 23.06
N HIS A 214 -5.67 10.62 22.74
CA HIS A 214 -5.90 9.53 23.70
C HIS A 214 -4.89 8.39 23.54
N GLN A 215 -4.27 7.99 24.64
CA GLN A 215 -3.43 6.79 24.74
C GLN A 215 -3.92 5.94 25.91
N ALA A 216 -4.39 4.73 25.61
CA ALA A 216 -4.91 3.80 26.60
C ALA A 216 -4.43 2.38 26.32
N THR A 217 -4.07 1.64 27.37
CA THR A 217 -3.69 0.23 27.28
C THR A 217 -4.43 -0.57 28.34
N GLY A 218 -4.74 -1.85 28.05
CA GLY A 218 -5.41 -2.74 29.02
C GLY A 218 -4.47 -3.42 30.02
N ARG A 219 -3.15 -3.28 29.82
CA ARG A 219 -2.10 -3.83 30.69
C ARG A 219 -1.09 -2.73 30.99
N ASP A 220 0.09 -2.81 30.39
CA ASP A 220 1.18 -1.89 30.68
C ASP A 220 1.31 -0.81 29.60
N LEU A 221 1.64 0.41 30.01
CA LEU A 221 2.16 1.46 29.15
C LEU A 221 3.61 1.70 29.56
N ASN A 222 4.55 1.32 28.69
CA ASN A 222 5.98 1.50 28.94
C ASN A 222 6.51 2.69 28.13
N VAL A 223 7.06 3.68 28.82
CA VAL A 223 7.71 4.84 28.20
C VAL A 223 9.16 4.87 28.66
N VAL A 224 10.09 4.70 27.72
CA VAL A 224 11.53 4.69 27.98
C VAL A 224 12.16 5.85 27.22
N VAL A 225 12.87 6.71 27.95
CA VAL A 225 13.50 7.92 27.39
C VAL A 225 14.98 7.94 27.77
N GLY A 226 15.86 7.96 26.77
CA GLY A 226 17.31 7.82 26.99
C GLY A 226 18.04 9.08 27.47
N GLN A 227 17.40 10.26 27.36
CA GLN A 227 18.01 11.53 27.80
C GLN A 227 17.06 12.34 28.68
N LYS A 228 16.08 13.02 28.05
CA LYS A 228 15.18 13.96 28.75
C LYS A 228 13.74 13.66 28.39
N HIS A 229 12.94 13.34 29.39
CA HIS A 229 11.48 13.37 29.27
C HIS A 229 10.99 14.78 29.64
N ASN A 230 10.33 15.45 28.70
CA ASN A 230 9.77 16.78 28.92
C ASN A 230 8.25 16.72 28.77
N ALA A 231 7.53 16.94 29.87
CA ALA A 231 6.08 17.04 29.90
C ALA A 231 5.71 18.46 30.33
N THR A 232 4.91 19.16 29.52
CA THR A 232 4.42 20.50 29.82
C THR A 232 2.90 20.47 29.74
N VAL A 233 2.26 20.92 30.81
CA VAL A 233 0.80 20.97 30.94
C VAL A 233 0.40 22.42 31.17
N GLY A 234 -0.44 22.97 30.28
CA GLY A 234 -0.90 24.36 30.39
C GLY A 234 -2.01 24.56 31.44
N GLY A 235 -2.74 23.49 31.77
CA GLY A 235 -3.74 23.42 32.82
C GLY A 235 -3.32 22.49 33.96
N ASP A 236 -4.23 21.65 34.42
CA ASP A 236 -3.99 20.74 35.54
C ASP A 236 -3.37 19.40 35.11
N MET A 237 -2.35 18.94 35.84
CA MET A 237 -1.83 17.58 35.72
C MET A 237 -2.42 16.72 36.85
N GLN A 238 -3.19 15.69 36.50
CA GLN A 238 -3.77 14.76 37.46
C GLN A 238 -3.11 13.38 37.36
N GLU A 239 -2.43 12.97 38.43
CA GLU A 239 -1.86 11.63 38.56
C GLU A 239 -2.65 10.84 39.61
N ARG A 240 -3.34 9.76 39.20
CA ARG A 240 -4.03 8.86 40.14
C ARG A 240 -3.37 7.50 40.15
N ILE A 241 -2.69 7.18 41.25
CA ILE A 241 -1.91 5.95 41.40
C ILE A 241 -2.55 5.14 42.51
N GLN A 242 -3.20 4.01 42.15
CA GLN A 242 -3.84 3.13 43.14
C GLN A 242 -2.84 2.22 43.86
N GLY A 243 -1.76 1.86 43.16
CA GLY A 243 -0.67 1.07 43.71
C GLY A 243 0.45 1.95 44.27
N LEU A 244 1.68 1.54 44.01
CA LEU A 244 2.88 2.27 44.42
C LEU A 244 3.24 3.37 43.42
N ARG A 245 3.51 4.57 43.94
CA ARG A 245 4.31 5.58 43.24
C ARG A 245 5.75 5.50 43.75
N GLU A 246 6.66 5.04 42.92
CA GLU A 246 8.09 5.08 43.19
C GLU A 246 8.75 6.16 42.33
N SER A 247 9.52 7.05 42.95
CA SER A 247 10.25 8.10 42.27
C SER A 247 11.65 8.18 42.87
N VAL A 248 12.64 7.75 42.10
CA VAL A 248 14.04 7.66 42.53
C VAL A 248 14.87 8.54 41.62
N ALA A 249 15.60 9.48 42.21
CA ALA A 249 16.53 10.34 41.50
C ALA A 249 17.95 10.13 42.06
N GLU A 250 18.94 9.96 41.19
CA GLU A 250 20.33 9.76 41.59
C GLU A 250 20.99 11.04 42.12
N VAL A 251 20.66 12.19 41.51
CA VAL A 251 21.30 13.47 41.84
C VAL A 251 20.43 14.31 42.78
N SER A 252 19.22 14.64 42.34
CA SER A 252 18.31 15.48 43.15
C SER A 252 16.87 15.35 42.67
N GLN A 253 15.93 15.64 43.58
CA GLN A 253 14.51 15.77 43.29
C GLN A 253 14.02 17.14 43.75
N VAL A 254 13.22 17.79 42.93
CA VAL A 254 12.75 19.15 43.17
C VAL A 254 11.23 19.21 42.99
N PHE A 255 10.52 19.49 44.07
CA PHE A 255 9.10 19.83 44.06
C PHE A 255 8.97 21.31 44.40
N LYS A 256 8.49 22.12 43.45
CA LYS A 256 8.35 23.57 43.60
C LYS A 256 6.92 23.97 43.28
N ALA A 257 6.23 24.52 44.27
CA ALA A 257 4.91 25.11 44.14
C ALA A 257 4.79 26.29 45.13
N PRO A 258 3.94 27.29 44.86
CA PRO A 258 3.65 28.35 45.83
C PRO A 258 3.14 27.82 47.17
N ARG A 259 2.38 26.71 47.14
CA ARG A 259 1.96 25.95 48.32
C ARG A 259 2.06 24.46 48.04
N THR A 260 2.45 23.69 49.06
CA THR A 260 2.66 22.24 48.96
C THR A 260 1.88 21.52 50.05
N TRP A 261 1.30 20.38 49.69
CA TRP A 261 0.76 19.41 50.62
C TRP A 261 1.59 18.13 50.57
N VAL A 262 2.03 17.64 51.72
CA VAL A 262 2.76 16.36 51.82
C VAL A 262 2.12 15.53 52.93
N GLY A 263 1.44 14.44 52.58
CA GLY A 263 0.84 13.54 53.57
C GLY A 263 -0.45 12.90 53.06
N SER A 264 -1.39 12.66 53.98
CA SER A 264 -2.71 12.09 53.68
C SER A 264 -3.75 13.19 53.47
N GLU A 265 -5.02 12.86 53.22
CA GLU A 265 -6.08 13.87 53.12
C GLU A 265 -6.30 14.66 54.43
N GLN A 266 -6.07 14.04 55.59
CA GLN A 266 -6.31 14.65 56.90
C GLN A 266 -5.03 15.18 57.56
N ILE A 267 -3.85 14.77 57.07
CA ILE A 267 -2.56 15.08 57.72
C ILE A 267 -1.60 15.66 56.69
N ASN A 268 -1.24 16.92 56.86
CA ASN A 268 -0.13 17.57 56.17
C ASN A 268 1.13 17.59 57.06
N CYS A 269 2.17 16.88 56.65
CA CYS A 269 3.45 16.85 57.34
C CYS A 269 4.08 18.24 57.51
N LEU A 270 3.83 19.17 56.57
CA LEU A 270 4.35 20.53 56.66
C LEU A 270 3.63 21.34 57.74
N GLU A 271 2.33 21.14 57.93
CA GLU A 271 1.58 21.74 59.03
C GLU A 271 2.05 21.22 60.39
N ILE A 272 2.32 19.91 60.49
CA ILE A 272 2.91 19.32 61.70
C ILE A 272 4.27 19.96 61.99
N LEU A 273 5.10 20.16 60.96
CA LEU A 273 6.40 20.79 61.12
C LEU A 273 6.28 22.27 61.55
N CYS A 274 5.31 23.01 61.00
CA CYS A 274 4.96 24.33 61.51
C CYS A 274 4.57 24.29 62.99
N GLY A 275 3.67 23.38 63.38
CA GLY A 275 3.25 23.23 64.77
C GLY A 275 4.40 22.84 65.72
N LEU A 276 5.35 22.01 65.25
CA LEU A 276 6.57 21.69 65.99
C LEU A 276 7.44 22.94 66.20
N ILE A 277 7.58 23.79 65.17
CA ILE A 277 8.33 25.05 65.28
C ILE A 277 7.64 26.00 66.28
N ASP A 278 6.31 26.09 66.26
CA ASP A 278 5.53 26.89 67.22
C ASP A 278 5.75 26.37 68.66
N LEU A 279 5.77 25.05 68.86
CA LEU A 279 6.08 24.44 70.17
C LEU A 279 7.51 24.77 70.63
N VAL A 280 8.49 24.78 69.73
CA VAL A 280 9.87 25.18 70.03
C VAL A 280 9.96 26.66 70.40
N GLU A 281 9.23 27.55 69.71
CA GLU A 281 9.12 28.97 70.07
C GLU A 281 8.61 29.12 71.51
N VAL A 282 7.48 28.48 71.83
CA VAL A 282 6.87 28.54 73.17
C VAL A 282 7.82 27.99 74.23
N MET A 283 8.47 26.85 73.95
CA MET A 283 9.42 26.25 74.89
C MET A 283 10.62 27.17 75.15
N ALA A 284 11.16 27.85 74.13
CA ALA A 284 12.26 28.80 74.31
C ALA A 284 11.85 29.99 75.21
N ILE A 285 10.62 30.49 75.07
CA ILE A 285 10.08 31.55 75.94
C ILE A 285 9.91 31.05 77.39
N GLN A 286 9.44 29.81 77.57
CA GLN A 286 9.29 29.22 78.90
C GLN A 286 10.65 29.02 79.58
N ILE A 287 11.68 28.60 78.84
CA ILE A 287 13.03 28.43 79.38
C ILE A 287 13.66 29.77 79.75
N SER A 288 13.50 30.81 78.92
CA SER A 288 14.08 32.14 79.20
C SER A 288 13.56 32.76 80.50
N SER A 289 12.38 32.35 80.95
CA SER A 289 11.70 32.82 82.16
C SER A 289 11.67 31.80 83.31
N HIS A 290 12.29 30.62 83.13
CA HIS A 290 12.24 29.54 84.12
C HIS A 290 13.07 29.87 85.38
N VAL A 291 12.45 29.76 86.56
CA VAL A 291 13.09 30.02 87.87
C VAL A 291 12.81 28.91 88.88
N HIS A 292 13.73 28.68 89.82
CA HIS A 292 13.50 27.84 90.99
C HIS A 292 13.20 28.72 92.21
N ALA A 293 11.93 28.79 92.62
CA ALA A 293 11.45 29.67 93.69
C ALA A 293 11.91 31.13 93.49
N SER A 294 12.78 31.65 94.35
CA SER A 294 13.27 33.04 94.32
C SER A 294 14.60 33.22 93.58
N SER A 295 15.05 32.23 92.79
CA SER A 295 16.25 32.41 91.96
C SER A 295 16.02 33.47 90.87
N PRO A 296 17.07 34.21 90.44
CA PRO A 296 16.97 35.02 89.23
C PRO A 296 16.70 34.13 88.00
N PRO A 297 16.17 34.70 86.90
CA PRO A 297 16.10 34.02 85.61
C PRO A 297 17.47 33.49 85.16
N PRO A 298 17.52 32.51 84.25
CA PRO A 298 18.75 31.91 83.78
C PRO A 298 19.69 32.97 83.21
N ASN A 299 21.00 32.85 83.46
CA ASN A 299 22.01 33.78 82.94
C ASN A 299 22.09 33.80 81.40
N ASN A 300 21.47 32.83 80.73
CA ASN A 300 21.32 32.71 79.28
C ASN A 300 19.91 33.05 78.77
N ALA A 301 19.06 33.70 79.57
CA ALA A 301 17.67 34.04 79.17
C ALA A 301 17.58 34.79 77.82
N ALA A 302 18.44 35.78 77.60
CA ALA A 302 18.45 36.56 76.35
C ALA A 302 18.72 35.69 75.10
N PHE A 303 19.53 34.64 75.24
CA PHE A 303 19.78 33.69 74.16
C PHE A 303 18.51 32.92 73.79
N PHE A 304 17.74 32.45 74.78
CA PHE A 304 16.48 31.76 74.54
C PHE A 304 15.39 32.67 73.95
N THR A 305 15.32 33.93 74.38
CA THR A 305 14.42 34.92 73.73
C THR A 305 14.78 35.13 72.26
N ASN A 306 16.07 35.25 71.92
CA ASN A 306 16.49 35.35 70.52
C ASN A 306 16.17 34.06 69.75
N THR A 307 16.29 32.89 70.38
CA THR A 307 15.94 31.59 69.79
C THR A 307 14.45 31.51 69.45
N SER A 308 13.57 32.04 70.30
CA SER A 308 12.12 32.06 70.02
C SER A 308 11.79 32.95 68.81
N VAL A 309 12.46 34.11 68.69
CA VAL A 309 12.32 34.99 67.51
C VAL A 309 12.77 34.28 66.22
N SER A 310 13.89 33.56 66.26
CA SER A 310 14.36 32.78 65.11
C SER A 310 13.38 31.65 64.74
N ALA A 311 12.85 30.92 65.73
CA ALA A 311 11.85 29.88 65.51
C ALA A 311 10.60 30.45 64.83
N LYS A 312 10.07 31.57 65.34
CA LYS A 312 8.92 32.27 64.75
C LYS A 312 9.14 32.66 63.29
N GLN A 313 10.33 33.16 62.95
CA GLN A 313 10.67 33.55 61.57
C GLN A 313 10.72 32.34 60.63
N LEU A 314 11.32 31.23 61.09
CA LEU A 314 11.34 29.97 60.33
C LEU A 314 9.95 29.41 60.13
N GLY A 315 9.12 29.40 61.19
CA GLY A 315 7.74 28.96 61.15
C GLY A 315 6.91 29.78 60.15
N GLY A 316 7.06 31.11 60.15
CA GLY A 316 6.43 31.99 59.17
C GLY A 316 6.87 31.71 57.73
N THR A 317 8.16 31.41 57.52
CA THR A 317 8.70 31.06 56.20
C THR A 317 8.11 29.74 55.69
N LEU A 318 8.12 28.68 56.51
CA LEU A 318 7.55 27.39 56.12
C LEU A 318 6.03 27.46 55.90
N ARG A 319 5.33 28.20 56.74
CA ARG A 319 3.87 28.39 56.64
C ARG A 319 3.48 29.10 55.34
N SER A 320 4.35 29.95 54.78
CA SER A 320 4.09 30.64 53.50
C SER A 320 4.01 29.69 52.29
N VAL A 321 4.61 28.51 52.40
CA VAL A 321 4.64 27.48 51.32
C VAL A 321 3.86 26.21 51.70
N THR A 322 3.20 26.19 52.84
CA THR A 322 2.34 25.09 53.29
C THR A 322 0.93 25.33 52.74
N LEU A 323 0.33 24.30 52.12
CA LEU A 323 -1.06 24.34 51.69
C LEU A 323 -2.00 24.33 52.89
#